data_AF-A0A0M4KCJ2-F1
#
_entry.id   AF-A0A0M4KCJ2-F1
#
_cell.length_a   1.000
_cell.length_b   1.000
_cell.length_c   1.000
_cell.angle_alpha   90.00
_cell.angle_beta   90.00
_cell.angle_gamma   90.00
#
_symmetry.space_group_name_H-M   'P 1'
#
loop_
_entity.id
_entity.type
_entity.pdbx_description
1 polymer ?
#
loop_
_entity_poly.entity_id
_entity_poly.type
_entity_poly.pdbx_seq_one_letter_code
_entity_poly.pdbx_strand_id
1 'polypeptide(L)'
;MASPPGNWKTRYKASDLADHQRLEMTCKKCNRLVYINKAMISSIRGHEQLYLDEVERRARCKAQNCRGTMRMAMVRLDELSGFIGGIA
;
A
#
# COMPACT_ATOMS: atom_id res chain seq x y z
N MET A 1 -12.92 2.38 -22.93
CA MET A 1 -12.31 2.65 -21.60
C MET A 1 -12.19 1.31 -20.90
N ALA A 2 -10.98 0.79 -20.70
CA ALA A 2 -10.77 -0.56 -20.19
C ALA A 2 -11.15 -0.63 -18.69
N SER A 3 -12.26 -1.29 -18.37
CA SER A 3 -12.56 -1.73 -17.02
C SER A 3 -11.54 -2.79 -16.60
N PRO A 4 -10.75 -2.62 -15.52
CA PRO A 4 -9.81 -3.65 -15.09
C PRO A 4 -10.50 -4.65 -14.13
N PRO A 5 -10.02 -5.90 -14.10
CA PRO A 5 -10.73 -7.03 -13.48
C PRO A 5 -10.68 -6.96 -11.95
N GLY A 6 -11.84 -7.07 -11.30
CA GLY A 6 -12.06 -7.70 -9.99
C GLY A 6 -11.23 -7.29 -8.76
N ASN A 7 -10.45 -6.21 -8.78
CA ASN A 7 -9.62 -5.83 -7.64
C ASN A 7 -10.31 -4.72 -6.83
N TRP A 8 -10.66 -4.99 -5.58
CA TRP A 8 -11.30 -4.02 -4.68
C TRP A 8 -10.58 -2.66 -4.65
N LYS A 9 -9.26 -2.65 -4.86
CA LYS A 9 -8.41 -1.45 -4.92
C LYS A 9 -8.79 -0.43 -6.00
N THR A 10 -9.48 -0.85 -7.07
CA THR A 10 -9.97 0.06 -8.11
C THR A 10 -11.37 0.60 -7.82
N ARG A 11 -12.06 0.06 -6.81
CA ARG A 11 -13.40 0.49 -6.38
C ARG A 11 -13.34 1.52 -5.26
N TYR A 12 -12.32 1.46 -4.42
CA TYR A 12 -12.17 2.32 -3.26
C TYR A 12 -11.13 3.42 -3.50
N LYS A 13 -11.48 4.65 -3.09
CA LYS A 13 -10.57 5.80 -3.08
C LYS A 13 -9.87 5.92 -1.73
N ALA A 14 -8.74 6.61 -1.69
CA ALA A 14 -8.04 6.89 -0.44
C ALA A 14 -8.93 7.65 0.58
N SER A 15 -9.78 8.58 0.12
CA SER A 15 -10.74 9.27 0.97
C SER A 15 -11.80 8.37 1.61
N ASP A 16 -12.11 7.23 0.98
CA ASP A 16 -13.13 6.28 1.44
C ASP A 16 -12.65 5.44 2.64
N LEU A 17 -11.33 5.43 2.90
CA LEU A 17 -10.81 4.76 4.09
C LEU A 17 -11.30 5.43 5.37
N ALA A 18 -11.65 4.59 6.34
CA ALA A 18 -11.84 5.05 7.71
C ALA A 18 -10.49 5.40 8.35
N ASP A 19 -10.48 6.33 9.31
CA ASP A 19 -9.26 6.77 10.00
C ASP A 19 -8.54 5.63 10.77
N HIS A 20 -9.31 4.66 11.25
CA HIS A 20 -8.78 3.46 11.92
C HIS A 20 -8.36 2.37 10.93
N GLN A 21 -8.72 2.50 9.64
CA GLN A 21 -8.40 1.50 8.63
C GLN A 21 -6.95 1.65 8.18
N ARG A 22 -6.19 0.57 8.36
CA ARG A 22 -4.79 0.48 7.97
C ARG A 22 -4.65 -0.41 6.75
N LEU A 23 -3.70 -0.04 5.91
CA LEU A 23 -3.30 -0.78 4.71
C LEU A 23 -1.84 -1.17 4.87
N GLU A 24 -1.50 -2.33 4.32
CA GLU A 24 -0.15 -2.86 4.32
C GLU A 24 0.48 -2.58 2.97
N MET A 25 1.69 -2.04 2.98
CA MET A 25 2.49 -1.80 1.79
C MET A 25 3.78 -2.61 1.88
N THR A 26 3.86 -3.65 1.06
CA THR A 26 5.02 -4.55 1.02
C THR A 26 5.85 -4.27 -0.22
N CYS A 27 7.13 -3.96 -0.06
CA CYS A 27 8.03 -3.82 -1.19
C CYS A 27 8.33 -5.18 -1.83
N LYS A 28 8.12 -5.31 -3.14
CA LYS A 28 8.42 -6.56 -3.87
C LYS A 28 9.92 -6.85 -4.06
N LYS A 29 10.79 -5.88 -3.75
CA LYS A 29 12.25 -5.98 -3.96
C LYS A 29 13.03 -6.25 -2.67
N CYS A 30 12.73 -5.53 -1.59
CA CYS A 30 13.41 -5.69 -0.29
C CYS A 30 12.53 -6.34 0.79
N ASN A 31 11.31 -6.74 0.43
CA ASN A 31 10.32 -7.32 1.33
C ASN A 31 9.95 -6.45 2.55
N ARG A 32 10.26 -5.15 2.50
CA ARG A 32 9.91 -4.20 3.57
C ARG A 32 8.41 -3.98 3.61
N LEU A 33 7.80 -4.31 4.74
CA LEU A 33 6.41 -4.02 5.07
C LEU A 33 6.32 -2.68 5.81
N VAL A 34 5.41 -1.81 5.37
CA VAL A 34 5.05 -0.58 6.06
C VAL A 34 3.54 -0.45 6.12
N TYR A 35 3.03 0.05 7.24
CA TYR A 35 1.61 0.36 7.37
C TYR A 35 1.35 1.79 6.95
N ILE A 36 0.29 1.99 6.17
CA ILE A 36 -0.20 3.32 5.82
C ILE A 36 -1.67 3.45 6.19
N ASN A 37 -2.10 4.67 6.46
CA ASN A 37 -3.50 5.00 6.74
C ASN A 37 -3.94 6.17 5.84
N LYS A 38 -5.22 6.53 5.93
CA LYS A 38 -5.78 7.68 5.20
C LYS A 38 -4.97 8.96 5.42
N ALA A 39 -4.63 9.29 6.67
CA ALA A 39 -3.86 10.49 6.98
C ALA A 39 -2.50 10.55 6.27
N MET A 40 -1.79 9.43 6.19
CA MET A 40 -0.51 9.34 5.46
C MET A 40 -0.68 9.52 3.95
N ILE A 41 -1.78 9.02 3.37
CA ILE A 41 -2.06 9.19 1.93
C ILE A 41 -2.49 10.63 1.66
N SER A 42 -3.41 11.17 2.46
CA SER A 42 -3.92 12.54 2.38
C SER A 42 -2.87 13.60 2.72
N SER A 43 -1.76 13.23 3.37
CA SER A 43 -0.62 14.13 3.57
C SER A 43 -0.02 14.62 2.25
N ILE A 44 -0.27 13.94 1.13
CA ILE A 44 0.14 14.37 -0.20
C ILE A 44 -1.09 14.96 -0.90
N ARG A 45 -1.02 16.26 -1.21
CA ARG A 45 -2.13 16.99 -1.84
C ARG A 45 -2.63 16.28 -3.11
N GLY A 46 -3.92 15.97 -3.16
CA GLY A 46 -4.57 15.32 -4.30
C GLY A 46 -4.49 13.79 -4.31
N HIS A 47 -3.74 13.16 -3.39
CA HIS A 47 -3.73 11.70 -3.27
C HIS A 47 -4.99 11.14 -2.62
N GLU A 48 -5.75 11.96 -1.89
CA GLU A 48 -7.04 11.60 -1.30
C GLU A 48 -8.08 11.18 -2.35
N GLN A 49 -8.04 11.80 -3.54
CA GLN A 49 -8.97 11.54 -4.63
C GLN A 49 -8.56 10.35 -5.51
N LEU A 50 -7.36 9.81 -5.33
CA LEU A 50 -6.84 8.68 -6.09
C LEU A 50 -7.49 7.38 -5.63
N TYR A 51 -7.66 6.46 -6.59
CA TYR A 51 -8.00 5.08 -6.27
C TYR A 51 -6.83 4.39 -5.59
N LEU A 52 -7.11 3.43 -4.72
CA LEU A 52 -6.07 2.72 -3.99
C LEU A 52 -5.09 1.95 -4.90
N ASP A 53 -5.57 1.48 -6.05
CA ASP A 53 -4.71 0.90 -7.09
C ASP A 53 -3.72 1.94 -7.67
N GLU A 54 -4.12 3.19 -7.84
CA GLU A 54 -3.23 4.25 -8.29
C GLU A 54 -2.21 4.62 -7.21
N VAL A 55 -2.64 4.66 -5.96
CA VAL A 55 -1.75 4.85 -4.80
C VAL A 55 -0.70 3.74 -4.76
N GLU A 56 -1.08 2.48 -4.93
CA GLU A 56 -0.15 1.35 -5.03
C GLU A 56 0.83 1.49 -6.21
N ARG A 57 0.32 1.81 -7.41
CA ARG A 57 1.16 1.96 -8.60
C ARG A 57 2.19 3.08 -8.46
N ARG A 58 1.84 4.16 -7.76
CA ARG A 58 2.73 5.29 -7.46
C ARG A 58 3.66 5.01 -6.28
N ALA A 59 3.30 4.11 -5.38
CA ALA A 59 4.09 3.79 -4.20
C ALA A 59 5.45 3.19 -4.60
N ARG A 60 6.50 3.74 -3.98
CA ARG A 60 7.89 3.30 -4.13
C ARG A 60 8.50 3.12 -2.76
N CYS A 61 9.30 2.08 -2.62
CA CYS A 61 9.96 1.79 -1.35
C CYS A 61 10.94 2.91 -0.99
N LYS A 62 10.80 3.44 0.22
CA LYS A 62 11.66 4.50 0.80
C LYS A 62 12.94 3.96 1.46
N ALA A 63 13.17 2.65 1.43
CA ALA A 63 14.42 2.06 1.92
C ALA A 63 15.61 2.54 1.06
N GLN A 64 16.76 2.73 1.71
CA GLN A 64 17.99 3.15 1.03
C GLN A 64 18.29 2.21 -0.16
N ASN A 65 18.50 2.80 -1.33
CA ASN A 65 18.80 2.11 -2.60
C ASN A 65 17.77 1.06 -3.11
N CYS A 66 16.57 0.95 -2.51
CA CYS A 66 15.59 -0.03 -2.98
C CYS A 66 14.80 0.50 -4.18
N ARG A 67 14.06 1.61 -3.99
CA ARG A 67 13.11 2.23 -4.94
C ARG A 67 12.15 1.25 -5.63
N GLY A 68 11.97 0.05 -5.08
CA GLY A 68 11.14 -1.00 -5.67
C GLY A 68 9.66 -0.65 -5.63
N THR A 69 8.88 -1.30 -6.49
CA THR A 69 7.42 -1.23 -6.45
C THR A 69 6.89 -1.84 -5.14
N MET A 70 5.83 -1.24 -4.62
CA MET A 70 5.14 -1.75 -3.43
C MET A 70 3.83 -2.42 -3.84
N ARG A 71 3.38 -3.38 -3.03
CA ARG A 71 2.10 -4.04 -3.15
C ARG A 71 1.26 -3.67 -1.94
N MET A 72 0.04 -3.22 -2.18
CA MET A 72 -0.92 -2.90 -1.16
C MET A 72 -1.83 -4.10 -0.86
N ALA A 73 -2.07 -4.32 0.43
CA ALA A 73 -3.04 -5.26 0.95
C ALA A 73 -3.86 -4.60 2.07
N MET A 74 -5.09 -5.08 2.30
CA MET A 74 -5.79 -4.77 3.56
C MET A 74 -5.11 -5.51 4.69
N VAL A 75 -5.00 -4.86 5.85
CA VAL A 75 -4.53 -5.52 7.08
C VAL A 75 -5.41 -6.72 7.36
N ARG A 76 -4.87 -7.93 7.20
CA ARG A 76 -5.47 -9.13 7.76
C ARG A 76 -4.86 -9.32 9.14
N LEU A 77 -5.68 -9.16 10.18
CA LEU A 77 -5.29 -9.39 11.57
C LEU A 77 -4.81 -10.84 11.85
N ASP A 78 -4.96 -11.75 10.88
CA ASP A 78 -4.76 -13.19 11.06
C ASP A 78 -3.36 -13.70 10.66
N GLU A 79 -2.55 -12.92 9.96
CA GLU A 79 -1.18 -13.33 9.61
C GLU A 79 -0.16 -12.26 10.01
N LEU A 80 0.14 -12.23 11.31
CA LEU A 80 1.49 -11.88 11.79
C LEU A 80 2.50 -12.95 11.34
N SER A 81 2.56 -13.23 10.04
CA SER A 81 3.64 -14.02 9.44
C SER A 81 4.80 -13.02 9.25
N GLY A 82 5.64 -12.80 10.25
CA GLY A 82 6.35 -13.85 10.96
C GLY A 82 7.65 -14.11 10.23
N PHE A 83 8.60 -13.18 10.39
CA PHE A 83 10.05 -13.43 10.42
C PHE A 83 10.79 -13.69 9.07
N ILE A 84 11.65 -12.73 8.65
CA ILE A 84 13.14 -12.67 8.61
C ILE A 84 13.86 -13.62 7.62
N GLY A 85 14.64 -13.00 6.72
CA GLY A 85 15.74 -13.62 5.98
C GLY A 85 16.79 -12.59 5.61
N GLY A 86 17.25 -11.83 6.61
CA GLY A 86 18.46 -11.02 6.51
C GLY A 86 19.43 -11.50 7.57
N ILE A 87 20.29 -12.45 7.21
CA ILE A 87 21.63 -12.63 7.77
C ILE A 87 22.51 -13.05 6.59
N ALA A 88 23.72 -12.48 6.56
CA ALA A 88 24.76 -12.59 5.56
C ALA A 88 25.25 -14.02 5.28
#